data_AF-V6JUH2-F1
#
_entry.id   AF-V6JUH2-F1
#
_cell.length_a   1.000
_cell.length_b   1.000
_cell.length_c   1.000
_cell.angle_alpha   90.00
_cell.angle_beta   90.00
_cell.angle_gamma   90.00
#
_symmetry.space_group_name_H-M   'P 1'
#
loop_
_entity.id
_entity.type
_entity.pdbx_description
1 polymer ?
#
loop_
_entity_poly.entity_id
_entity_poly.type
_entity_poly.pdbx_seq_one_letter_code
_entity_poly.pdbx_strand_id
1 'polypeptide(L)'
;MAYSSADLREVTELAELVLHTWTLPDLLQAVDSTNDPEELGDALLQMGLGAPREFDEEFFSRVREGLLDGREDVVEAALVALTYEPWGEYVDPVNELLETAPGGYIEETATAILDRFREVGDDEE
;
A
#
# COMPACT_ATOMS: atom_id res chain seq x y z
N MET A 1 -6.45 29.88 12.37
CA MET A 1 -5.22 29.84 13.19
C MET A 1 -4.28 28.88 12.50
N ALA A 2 -3.12 29.33 12.04
CA ALA A 2 -2.09 28.44 11.52
C ALA A 2 -1.24 28.01 12.72
N TYR A 3 -1.18 26.70 12.99
CA TYR A 3 -0.25 26.15 13.97
C TYR A 3 1.18 26.27 13.43
N SER A 4 2.15 26.54 14.30
CA SER A 4 3.56 26.47 13.92
C SER A 4 3.93 25.03 13.55
N SER A 5 4.89 24.84 12.64
CA SER A 5 5.40 23.48 12.32
C SER A 5 6.00 22.80 13.55
N ALA A 6 6.47 23.57 14.53
CA ALA A 6 6.95 23.06 15.81
C ALA A 6 5.80 22.51 16.68
N ASP A 7 4.66 23.21 16.73
CA ASP A 7 3.49 22.79 17.52
C ASP A 7 2.86 21.50 16.93
N LEU A 8 2.86 21.37 15.60
CA LEU A 8 2.39 20.16 14.93
C LEU A 8 3.28 18.95 15.23
N ARG A 9 4.60 19.14 15.26
CA ARG A 9 5.56 18.06 15.58
C ARG A 9 5.38 17.53 16.99
N GLU A 10 5.25 18.40 18.00
CA GLU A 10 5.04 17.99 19.39
C GLU A 10 3.71 17.23 19.57
N VAL A 11 2.65 17.63 18.86
CA VAL A 11 1.36 16.93 18.93
C VAL A 11 1.44 15.55 18.27
N THR A 12 2.14 15.41 17.14
CA THR A 12 2.35 14.11 16.48
C THR A 12 3.16 13.16 17.36
N GLU A 13 4.27 13.62 17.94
CA GLU A 13 5.10 12.81 18.85
C GLU A 13 4.30 12.34 20.09
N LEU A 14 3.45 13.21 20.65
CA LEU A 14 2.58 12.84 21.76
C LEU A 14 1.49 11.83 21.35
N ALA A 15 0.91 11.98 20.15
CA ALA A 15 -0.08 11.06 19.62
C ALA A 15 0.53 9.67 19.40
N GLU A 16 1.73 9.59 18.82
CA GLU A 16 2.45 8.33 18.61
C GLU A 16 2.69 7.59 19.93
N LEU A 17 3.12 8.32 20.97
CA LEU A 17 3.38 7.77 22.30
C LEU A 17 2.11 7.25 22.99
N VAL A 18 0.99 7.97 22.89
CA VAL A 18 -0.24 7.65 23.62
C VAL A 18 -1.05 6.58 22.89
N LEU A 19 -1.12 6.66 21.56
CA LEU A 19 -1.96 5.80 20.74
C LEU A 19 -1.29 4.47 20.38
N HIS A 20 0.01 4.30 20.64
CA HIS A 20 0.78 3.13 20.22
C HIS A 20 0.60 2.87 18.71
N THR A 21 0.66 3.94 17.91
CA THR A 21 0.53 3.87 16.46
C THR A 21 1.70 3.09 15.88
N TRP A 22 1.40 2.26 14.89
CA TRP A 22 2.44 1.56 14.16
C TRP A 22 3.25 2.54 13.33
N THR A 23 4.57 2.44 13.46
CA THR A 23 5.51 3.15 12.61
C THR A 23 5.72 2.39 11.30
N LEU A 24 6.33 3.03 10.30
CA LEU A 24 6.70 2.33 9.06
C LEU A 24 7.54 1.06 9.32
N PRO A 25 8.57 1.07 10.19
CA PRO A 25 9.27 -0.15 10.60
C PRO A 25 8.37 -1.24 11.18
N ASP A 26 7.35 -0.88 11.98
CA ASP A 26 6.44 -1.87 12.57
C ASP A 26 5.56 -2.52 11.48
N LEU A 27 5.11 -1.72 10.51
CA LEU A 27 4.31 -2.19 9.37
C LEU A 27 5.12 -3.13 8.46
N LEU A 28 6.36 -2.74 8.13
CA LEU A 28 7.27 -3.59 7.35
C LEU A 28 7.56 -4.90 8.09
N GLN A 29 7.82 -4.81 9.41
CA GLN A 29 8.09 -5.98 10.23
C GLN A 29 6.88 -6.93 10.30
N ALA A 30 5.65 -6.42 10.33
CA ALA A 30 4.45 -7.26 10.36
C ALA A 30 4.33 -8.12 9.10
N VAL A 31 4.59 -7.54 7.91
CA VAL A 31 4.63 -8.28 6.65
C VAL A 31 5.76 -9.30 6.64
N ASP A 32 6.97 -8.91 7.08
CA ASP A 32 8.15 -9.77 7.06
C ASP A 32 8.07 -10.96 8.05
N SER A 33 7.24 -10.85 9.08
CA SER A 33 7.23 -11.81 10.19
C SER A 33 6.23 -12.95 10.01
N THR A 34 5.31 -12.87 9.05
CA THR A 34 4.30 -13.89 8.83
C THR A 34 4.50 -14.64 7.52
N ASN A 35 4.14 -15.92 7.52
CA ASN A 35 4.05 -16.75 6.31
C ASN A 35 2.62 -17.26 6.09
N ASP A 36 1.73 -17.00 7.04
CA ASP A 36 0.33 -17.37 6.93
C ASP A 36 -0.36 -16.42 5.94
N PRO A 37 -1.11 -16.94 4.93
CA PRO A 37 -1.71 -16.09 3.92
C PRO A 37 -2.71 -15.07 4.47
N GLU A 38 -3.49 -15.44 5.49
CA GLU A 38 -4.51 -14.56 6.08
C GLU A 38 -3.84 -13.43 6.85
N GLU A 39 -2.88 -13.76 7.71
CA GLU A 39 -2.08 -12.77 8.44
C GLU A 39 -1.28 -11.86 7.50
N LEU A 40 -0.75 -12.39 6.39
CA LEU A 40 -0.03 -11.62 5.39
C LEU A 40 -0.95 -10.62 4.68
N GLY A 41 -2.16 -11.06 4.30
CA GLY A 41 -3.17 -10.18 3.72
C GLY A 41 -3.53 -9.02 4.65
N ASP A 42 -3.79 -9.33 5.93
CA ASP A 42 -4.06 -8.31 6.94
C ASP A 42 -2.89 -7.33 7.12
N ALA A 43 -1.65 -7.83 7.16
CA ALA A 43 -0.46 -7.01 7.28
C ALA A 43 -0.27 -6.08 6.07
N LEU A 44 -0.55 -6.55 4.85
CA LEU A 44 -0.50 -5.74 3.63
C LEU A 44 -1.56 -4.65 3.62
N LEU A 45 -2.79 -4.94 4.06
CA LEU A 45 -3.85 -3.93 4.20
C LEU A 45 -3.48 -2.87 5.24
N GLN A 46 -2.90 -3.27 6.37
CA GLN A 46 -2.39 -2.36 7.39
C GLN A 46 -1.25 -1.49 6.86
N MET A 47 -0.33 -2.06 6.08
CA MET A 47 0.69 -1.30 5.35
C MET A 47 0.04 -0.24 4.47
N GLY A 48 -0.95 -0.61 3.64
CA GLY A 48 -1.70 0.34 2.80
C GLY A 48 -2.24 1.52 3.61
N LEU A 49 -2.86 1.27 4.76
CA LEU A 49 -3.37 2.33 5.64
C LEU A 49 -2.29 3.26 6.19
N GLY A 50 -1.08 2.74 6.40
CA GLY A 50 0.08 3.47 6.88
C GLY A 50 1.01 3.96 5.77
N ALA A 51 0.56 3.95 4.50
CA ALA A 51 1.41 4.29 3.36
C ALA A 51 2.01 5.71 3.51
N PRO A 52 3.32 5.86 3.28
CA PRO A 52 3.94 7.18 3.25
C PRO A 52 3.40 7.98 2.06
N ARG A 53 3.36 9.30 2.16
CA ARG A 53 2.86 10.15 1.06
C ARG A 53 3.82 10.24 -0.12
N GLU A 54 5.11 10.12 0.17
CA GLU A 54 6.17 10.10 -0.84
C GLU A 54 6.57 8.65 -1.08
N PHE A 55 7.01 8.37 -2.30
CA PHE A 55 7.47 7.05 -2.69
C PHE A 55 8.53 6.51 -1.73
N ASP A 56 8.30 5.30 -1.23
CA ASP A 56 9.22 4.57 -0.37
C ASP A 56 9.51 3.19 -0.99
N GLU A 57 10.78 2.94 -1.27
CA GLU A 57 11.23 1.74 -2.00
C GLU A 57 11.01 0.45 -1.18
N GLU A 58 11.19 0.50 0.14
CA GLU A 58 10.98 -0.66 1.01
C GLU A 58 9.49 -1.01 1.05
N PHE A 59 8.62 -0.01 1.26
CA PHE A 59 7.18 -0.17 1.21
C PHE A 59 6.72 -0.77 -0.13
N PHE A 60 7.18 -0.16 -1.23
CA PHE A 60 6.86 -0.61 -2.58
C PHE A 60 7.26 -2.06 -2.80
N SER A 61 8.47 -2.46 -2.36
CA SER A 61 8.96 -3.83 -2.54
C SER A 61 8.06 -4.87 -1.87
N ARG A 62 7.56 -4.59 -0.65
CA ARG A 62 6.68 -5.54 0.08
C ARG A 62 5.31 -5.68 -0.57
N VAL A 63 4.71 -4.57 -1.00
CA VAL A 63 3.43 -4.61 -1.71
C VAL A 63 3.59 -5.32 -3.06
N ARG A 64 4.68 -5.05 -3.78
CA ARG A 64 5.00 -5.75 -5.03
C ARG A 64 5.19 -7.25 -4.83
N GLU A 65 5.87 -7.65 -3.77
CA GLU A 65 6.00 -9.07 -3.41
C GLU A 65 4.63 -9.71 -3.16
N GLY A 66 3.73 -9.01 -2.46
CA GLY A 66 2.34 -9.44 -2.26
C GLY A 66 1.55 -9.61 -3.57
N LEU A 67 1.72 -8.69 -4.53
CA LEU A 67 1.08 -8.79 -5.86
C LEU A 67 1.57 -10.02 -6.65
N LEU A 68 2.81 -10.47 -6.41
CA LEU A 68 3.43 -11.60 -7.11
C LEU A 68 3.41 -12.90 -6.30
N ASP A 69 2.78 -12.92 -5.13
CA ASP A 69 2.76 -14.06 -4.20
C ASP A 69 2.03 -15.28 -4.76
N GLY A 70 1.03 -15.05 -5.62
CA GLY A 70 0.28 -16.09 -6.34
C GLY A 70 -0.86 -16.73 -5.54
N ARG A 71 -0.97 -16.47 -4.23
CA ARG A 71 -2.15 -16.80 -3.42
C ARG A 71 -3.20 -15.69 -3.61
N GLU A 72 -4.41 -16.07 -4.03
CA GLU A 72 -5.49 -15.14 -4.40
C GLU A 72 -5.79 -14.11 -3.29
N ASP A 73 -5.95 -14.55 -2.04
CA ASP A 73 -6.25 -13.67 -0.90
C ASP A 73 -5.14 -12.63 -0.63
N VAL A 74 -3.87 -13.02 -0.82
CA VAL A 74 -2.70 -12.14 -0.61
C VAL A 74 -2.61 -11.11 -1.74
N VAL A 75 -2.81 -11.56 -2.98
CA VAL A 75 -2.80 -10.69 -4.17
C VAL A 75 -3.93 -9.66 -4.09
N GLU A 76 -5.12 -10.07 -3.65
CA GLU A 76 -6.25 -9.17 -3.45
C GLU A 76 -5.94 -8.11 -2.38
N ALA A 77 -5.42 -8.52 -1.22
CA ALA A 77 -5.02 -7.60 -0.17
C ALA A 77 -3.95 -6.60 -0.64
N ALA A 78 -2.94 -7.08 -1.38
CA ALA A 78 -1.92 -6.22 -1.97
C ALA A 78 -2.52 -5.22 -2.97
N LEU A 79 -3.49 -5.65 -3.80
CA LEU A 79 -4.19 -4.77 -4.74
C LEU A 79 -4.96 -3.67 -4.00
N VAL A 80 -5.67 -4.01 -2.93
CA VAL A 80 -6.42 -3.04 -2.13
C VAL A 80 -5.47 -2.06 -1.43
N ALA A 81 -4.31 -2.51 -0.95
CA ALA A 81 -3.32 -1.65 -0.30
C ALA A 81 -2.86 -0.47 -1.18
N LEU A 82 -2.78 -0.67 -2.50
CA LEU A 82 -2.42 0.37 -3.49
C LEU A 82 -3.43 1.52 -3.54
N THR A 83 -4.67 1.28 -3.13
CA THR A 83 -5.74 2.29 -3.22
C THR A 83 -5.58 3.43 -2.21
N TYR A 84 -4.77 3.20 -1.16
CA TYR A 84 -4.49 4.19 -0.13
C TYR A 84 -3.48 5.25 -0.58
N GLU A 85 -2.43 4.84 -1.29
CA GLU A 85 -1.45 5.76 -1.88
C GLU A 85 -1.04 5.28 -3.30
N PRO A 86 -1.56 5.94 -4.35
CA PRO A 86 -1.48 5.47 -5.74
C PRO A 86 -0.20 5.96 -6.45
N TRP A 87 0.97 5.46 -6.05
CA TRP A 87 2.23 5.79 -6.73
C TRP A 87 2.27 5.25 -8.18
N GLY A 88 2.80 6.04 -9.11
CA GLY A 88 2.92 5.68 -10.52
C GLY A 88 3.80 4.44 -10.77
N GLU A 89 4.73 4.17 -9.86
CA GLU A 89 5.61 3.01 -9.86
C GLU A 89 4.86 1.67 -9.79
N TYR A 90 3.60 1.67 -9.33
CA TYR A 90 2.76 0.47 -9.29
C TYR A 90 2.13 0.11 -10.64
N VAL A 91 2.18 0.98 -11.65
CA VAL A 91 1.63 0.68 -12.99
C VAL A 91 2.25 -0.59 -13.58
N ASP A 92 3.57 -0.70 -13.56
CA ASP A 92 4.28 -1.85 -14.15
C ASP A 92 3.98 -3.16 -13.37
N PRO A 93 4.10 -3.22 -12.03
CA PRO A 93 3.71 -4.40 -11.26
C PRO A 93 2.26 -4.85 -11.45
N VAL A 94 1.30 -3.92 -11.55
CA VAL A 94 -0.11 -4.28 -11.76
C VAL A 94 -0.35 -4.80 -13.17
N ASN A 95 0.36 -4.28 -14.18
CA ASN A 95 0.35 -4.88 -15.52
C ASN A 95 0.97 -6.28 -15.52
N GLU A 96 2.08 -6.50 -14.82
CA GLU A 96 2.71 -7.83 -14.66
C GLU A 96 1.75 -8.84 -14.01
N LEU A 97 1.00 -8.40 -13.00
CA LEU A 97 -0.06 -9.20 -12.39
C LEU A 97 -1.15 -9.58 -13.42
N LEU A 98 -1.63 -8.64 -14.22
CA LEU A 98 -2.65 -8.91 -15.25
C LEU A 98 -2.19 -9.89 -16.34
N GLU A 99 -0.89 -9.97 -16.63
CA GLU A 99 -0.34 -10.97 -17.56
C GLU A 99 -0.42 -12.40 -17.02
N THR A 100 -0.49 -12.56 -15.69
CA THR A 100 -0.39 -13.86 -15.01
C THR A 100 -1.66 -14.26 -14.25
N ALA A 101 -2.56 -13.32 -13.99
CA ALA A 101 -3.78 -13.54 -13.21
C ALA A 101 -4.81 -14.41 -13.96
N PRO A 102 -5.44 -15.39 -13.30
CA PRO A 102 -6.40 -16.32 -13.93
C PRO A 102 -7.81 -15.74 -14.21
N GLY A 103 -7.97 -14.42 -14.17
CA GLY A 103 -9.24 -13.70 -14.38
C GLY A 103 -10.14 -13.65 -13.14
N GLY A 104 -11.26 -12.93 -13.24
CA GLY A 104 -12.22 -12.75 -12.14
C GLY A 104 -11.99 -11.47 -11.35
N TYR A 105 -12.19 -11.51 -10.03
CA TYR A 105 -12.19 -10.31 -9.18
C TYR A 105 -10.85 -9.57 -9.15
N ILE A 106 -9.73 -10.30 -9.19
CA ILE A 106 -8.38 -9.72 -9.27
C ILE A 106 -8.21 -8.89 -10.55
N GLU A 107 -8.62 -9.44 -11.70
CA GLU A 107 -8.50 -8.77 -13.00
C GLU A 107 -9.37 -7.50 -13.06
N GLU A 108 -10.61 -7.58 -12.57
CA GLU A 108 -11.54 -6.45 -12.49
C GLU A 108 -10.97 -5.33 -11.59
N THR A 109 -10.46 -5.69 -10.41
CA THR A 109 -9.90 -4.74 -9.45
C THR A 109 -8.61 -4.09 -9.96
N ALA A 110 -7.69 -4.89 -10.50
CA ALA A 110 -6.44 -4.40 -11.07
C ALA A 110 -6.68 -3.44 -12.25
N THR A 111 -7.65 -3.76 -13.12
CA THR A 111 -8.04 -2.88 -14.23
C THR A 111 -8.59 -1.55 -13.73
N ALA A 112 -9.47 -1.58 -12.73
CA ALA A 112 -10.05 -0.37 -12.14
C ALA A 112 -8.99 0.53 -11.49
N ILE A 113 -7.97 -0.06 -10.84
CA ILE A 113 -6.84 0.67 -10.27
C ILE A 113 -6.01 1.34 -11.36
N LEU A 114 -5.68 0.63 -12.44
CA LEU A 114 -4.92 1.20 -13.56
C LEU A 114 -5.66 2.33 -14.27
N ASP A 115 -6.97 2.20 -14.45
CA ASP A 115 -7.77 3.27 -15.06
C ASP A 115 -7.73 4.54 -14.19
N ARG A 116 -7.79 4.39 -12.86
CA ARG A 116 -7.62 5.52 -11.93
C ARG A 116 -6.24 6.16 -12.05
N PHE A 117 -5.17 5.38 -12.20
CA PHE A 117 -3.81 5.93 -12.35
C PHE A 117 -3.67 6.76 -13.63
N ARG A 118 -4.35 6.38 -14.71
CA ARG A 118 -4.39 7.15 -15.97
C ARG A 118 -5.11 8.49 -15.81
N GLU A 119 -6.25 8.49 -15.11
CA GLU A 119 -7.01 9.73 -14.85
C GLU A 119 -6.18 10.74 -14.05
N VAL A 120 -5.39 10.28 -13.08
CA VAL A 120 -4.53 11.16 -12.26
C VAL A 120 -3.32 11.68 -13.05
N GLY A 121 -2.77 10.89 -13.97
CA GLY A 121 -1.64 11.30 -14.82
C GLY A 121 -2.01 12.32 -15.90
N ASP A 122 -3.27 12.34 -16.35
CA ASP A 122 -3.76 13.27 -17.37
C ASP A 122 -4.08 14.69 -16.83
N ASP A 123 -4.22 14.84 -15.51
CA ASP A 123 -4.54 16.13 -14.85
C ASP A 123 -3.30 17.03 -14.62
N GLU A 124 -2.10 16.57 -14.98
CA GLU A 124 -0.83 17.31 -14.83
C GLU A 124 -0.29 17.97 -16.13
N GLU A 125 -1.03 17.97 -17.26
CA GLU A 125 -0.66 18.68 -18.52
C GLU A 125 -1.26 20.11 -18.69
#